data_AF-A0A4R6U6H6-F1
#
_entry.id   AF-A0A4R6U6H6-F1
#
_cell.length_a   1.000
_cell.length_b   1.000
_cell.length_c   1.000
_cell.angle_alpha   90.00
_cell.angle_beta   90.00
_cell.angle_gamma   90.00
#
_symmetry.space_group_name_H-M   'P 1'
#
loop_
_entity.id
_entity.type
_entity.pdbx_description
1 polymer ?
#
loop_
_entity_poly.entity_id
_entity_poly.type
_entity_poly.pdbx_seq_one_letter_code
_entity_poly.pdbx_strand_id
1 'polypeptide(L)' 'MQAQSSTMTQPPAVITTKDLLYISDMLSWNTTAIKTLQDYANRCTDPQISQALQQAYTMHQKHFDMLLDQMSSKQERFVQ' A
#
# COMPACT_ATOMS: atom_id res chain seq x y z
N MET A 1 11.17 22.54 -39.95
CA MET A 1 11.67 22.34 -38.57
C MET A 1 10.73 21.36 -37.87
N GLN A 2 11.19 20.15 -37.54
CA GLN A 2 10.41 19.17 -36.79
C GLN A 2 10.75 19.31 -35.31
N ALA A 3 9.73 19.56 -34.48
CA ALA A 3 9.88 19.60 -33.03
C ALA A 3 9.97 18.17 -32.50
N GLN A 4 11.14 17.84 -31.95
CA GLN A 4 11.44 16.53 -31.36
C GLN A 4 10.80 16.48 -29.97
N SER A 5 9.68 15.76 -29.85
CA SER A 5 9.02 15.50 -28.58
C SER A 5 9.81 14.47 -27.79
N SER A 6 10.63 14.94 -26.85
CA SER A 6 11.30 14.10 -25.86
C SER A 6 10.25 13.36 -25.03
N THR A 7 10.13 12.06 -25.24
CA THR A 7 9.30 11.16 -24.43
C THR A 7 9.89 11.08 -23.03
N MET A 8 9.18 11.58 -22.02
CA MET A 8 9.57 11.38 -20.62
C MET A 8 9.42 9.90 -20.29
N THR A 9 10.54 9.20 -20.07
CA THR A 9 10.58 7.76 -19.79
C THR A 9 10.38 7.41 -18.32
N GLN A 10 10.44 8.38 -17.40
CA GLN A 10 10.21 8.13 -15.99
C GLN A 10 9.61 9.36 -15.30
N PRO A 11 8.54 9.18 -14.49
CA PRO A 11 7.93 10.29 -13.78
C PRO A 11 8.91 10.88 -12.75
N PRO A 12 8.83 12.20 -12.47
CA PRO A 12 9.62 12.83 -11.43
C PRO A 12 9.43 12.12 -10.08
N ALA A 13 10.50 12.00 -9.30
CA ALA A 13 10.48 11.35 -7.99
C ALA A 13 9.85 12.22 -6.88
N VAL A 14 8.75 12.91 -7.19
CA VAL A 14 7.99 13.76 -6.25
C VAL A 14 6.70 13.06 -5.86
N ILE A 15 6.35 13.08 -4.57
CA ILE A 15 5.01 12.69 -4.12
C ILE A 15 4.14 13.94 -4.21
N THR A 16 3.09 13.88 -5.01
CA THR A 16 2.10 14.96 -5.09
C THR A 16 1.05 14.83 -3.98
N THR A 17 0.29 15.88 -3.72
CA THR A 17 -0.89 15.80 -2.83
C THR A 17 -1.86 14.70 -3.26
N LYS A 18 -2.00 14.47 -4.57
CA LYS A 18 -2.86 13.41 -5.11
C LYS A 18 -2.33 12.01 -4.73
N ASP A 19 -1.02 11.81 -4.79
CA ASP A 19 -0.38 10.56 -4.37
C ASP A 19 -0.57 10.33 -2.86
N LEU A 20 -0.43 11.37 -2.02
CA LEU A 20 -0.67 11.27 -0.58
C LEU A 20 -2.11 10.87 -0.25
N LEU A 21 -3.09 11.41 -0.98
CA LEU A 21 -4.50 11.03 -0.81
C LEU A 21 -4.71 9.55 -1.14
N TYR A 22 -4.16 9.07 -2.26
CA TYR A 22 -4.25 7.64 -2.61
C TYR A 22 -3.55 6.73 -1.61
N ILE A 23 -2.38 7.12 -1.10
CA ILE A 23 -1.68 6.36 -0.07
C ILE A 23 -2.52 6.31 1.22
N SER A 24 -3.12 7.43 1.62
CA SER A 24 -4.03 7.49 2.78
C SER A 24 -5.23 6.56 2.63
N ASP A 25 -5.86 6.53 1.45
CA ASP A 25 -6.96 5.61 1.15
C ASP A 25 -6.49 4.15 1.23
N MET A 26 -5.34 3.82 0.62
CA MET A 26 -4.76 2.48 0.66
C MET A 26 -4.45 2.01 2.09
N LEU A 27 -3.92 2.89 2.94
CA LEU A 27 -3.67 2.57 4.36
C LEU A 27 -4.97 2.30 5.11
N SER A 28 -6.01 3.08 4.84
CA SER A 28 -7.33 2.91 5.43
C SER A 28 -7.98 1.57 5.02
N TRP A 29 -7.86 1.21 3.74
CA TRP A 29 -8.32 -0.08 3.23
C TRP A 29 -7.57 -1.25 3.84
N ASN A 30 -6.23 -1.21 3.89
CA ASN A 30 -5.45 -2.28 4.51
C ASN A 30 -5.78 -2.42 6.00
N THR A 31 -5.91 -1.31 6.74
CA THR A 31 -6.28 -1.34 8.16
C THR A 31 -7.64 -2.01 8.39
N THR A 32 -8.62 -1.68 7.55
CA THR A 32 -9.97 -2.28 7.63
C THR A 32 -9.94 -3.77 7.31
N ALA A 33 -9.20 -4.15 6.25
CA ALA A 33 -9.04 -5.55 5.85
C ALA A 33 -8.35 -6.38 6.94
N ILE A 34 -7.24 -5.89 7.51
CA ILE A 34 -6.49 -6.57 8.60
C ILE A 34 -7.41 -6.89 9.77
N LYS A 35 -8.15 -5.89 10.29
CA LYS A 35 -9.07 -6.08 11.43
C LYS A 35 -10.15 -7.10 11.13
N THR A 36 -10.73 -7.03 9.94
CA THR A 36 -11.83 -7.91 9.52
C THR A 36 -11.31 -9.34 9.34
N LEU A 37 -10.23 -9.52 8.57
CA LEU A 37 -9.70 -10.85 8.27
C LEU A 37 -9.22 -11.58 9.53
N GLN A 38 -8.59 -10.85 10.46
CA GLN A 38 -8.17 -11.42 11.75
C GLN A 38 -9.37 -11.90 12.58
N ASP A 39 -10.41 -11.07 12.70
CA ASP A 39 -11.62 -11.42 13.43
C ASP A 39 -12.31 -12.65 12.83
N TYR A 40 -12.46 -12.69 11.51
CA TYR A 40 -13.08 -13.81 10.81
C TYR A 40 -12.23 -15.09 10.89
N ALA A 41 -10.90 -14.99 10.78
CA ALA A 41 -10.02 -16.15 10.91
C ALA A 41 -10.13 -16.81 12.29
N ASN A 42 -10.32 -16.01 13.34
CA ASN A 42 -10.48 -16.47 14.72
C ASN A 42 -11.85 -17.11 14.99
N ARG A 43 -12.90 -16.70 14.28
CA ARG A 43 -14.27 -17.21 14.44
C ARG A 43 -14.60 -18.37 13.48
N CYS A 44 -13.76 -18.59 12.47
CA CYS A 44 -13.99 -19.62 11.47
C CYS A 44 -13.65 -21.01 12.02
N THR A 45 -14.57 -21.96 11.86
CA THR A 45 -14.39 -23.35 12.26
C THR A 45 -13.81 -24.22 11.14
N ASP A 46 -13.96 -23.80 9.88
CA ASP A 46 -13.40 -24.50 8.74
C ASP A 46 -11.88 -24.22 8.63
N PRO A 47 -11.02 -25.24 8.69
CA PRO A 47 -9.57 -25.04 8.67
C PRO A 47 -9.04 -24.45 7.36
N GLN A 48 -9.64 -24.78 6.21
CA GLN A 48 -9.19 -24.28 4.90
C GLN A 48 -9.55 -22.80 4.75
N ILE A 49 -10.75 -22.42 5.17
CA ILE A 49 -11.18 -21.03 5.12
C ILE A 49 -10.37 -20.19 6.12
N SER A 50 -10.16 -20.68 7.35
CA SER A 50 -9.32 -19.99 8.34
C SER A 50 -7.90 -19.77 7.82
N GLN A 51 -7.31 -20.77 7.16
CA GLN A 51 -5.99 -20.63 6.53
C GLN A 51 -5.98 -19.57 5.42
N ALA A 52 -6.98 -19.55 4.54
CA ALA A 52 -7.09 -18.56 3.48
C ALA A 52 -7.23 -17.13 4.05
N LEU A 53 -8.02 -16.97 5.11
CA LEU A 53 -8.17 -15.69 5.83
C LEU A 53 -6.85 -15.24 6.45
N GLN A 54 -6.08 -16.15 7.06
CA GLN A 54 -4.75 -15.85 7.62
C GLN A 54 -3.72 -15.44 6.55
N GLN A 55 -3.77 -16.07 5.37
CA GLN A 55 -2.92 -15.67 4.23
C GLN A 55 -3.27 -14.26 3.76
N ALA A 56 -4.55 -13.95 3.59
CA ALA A 56 -5.00 -12.62 3.21
C ALA A 56 -4.65 -11.57 4.27
N TYR A 57 -4.82 -11.90 5.55
CA TYR A 57 -4.44 -11.04 6.68
C TYR A 57 -2.96 -10.67 6.61
N THR A 58 -2.08 -11.67 6.47
CA THR A 58 -0.63 -11.48 6.39
C THR A 58 -0.23 -10.64 5.18
N MET A 59 -0.89 -10.86 4.03
CA MET A 59 -0.68 -10.06 2.82
C MET A 59 -1.02 -8.59 3.05
N HIS A 60 -2.17 -8.28 3.66
CA HIS A 60 -2.57 -6.89 3.93
C HIS A 60 -1.67 -6.20 4.97
N GLN A 61 -1.17 -6.92 5.98
CA GLN A 61 -0.16 -6.39 6.90
C GLN A 61 1.11 -5.98 6.14
N LYS A 62 1.64 -6.89 5.31
CA LYS A 62 2.82 -6.61 4.49
C LYS A 62 2.62 -5.38 3.59
N HIS A 63 1.48 -5.25 2.94
CA HIS A 63 1.18 -4.08 2.10
C HIS A 63 1.13 -2.78 2.90
N PHE A 64 0.54 -2.81 4.10
CA PHE A 64 0.51 -1.65 4.99
C PHE A 64 1.94 -1.22 5.39
N ASP A 65 2.77 -2.16 5.83
CA ASP A 65 4.15 -1.89 6.23
C ASP A 65 4.99 -1.35 5.07
N MET A 66 4.83 -1.91 3.87
CA MET A 66 5.48 -1.41 2.65
C MET A 66 5.08 0.03 2.33
N LEU A 67 3.80 0.38 2.42
CA LEU A 67 3.33 1.75 2.17
C LEU A 67 3.88 2.73 3.21
N LEU A 68 3.96 2.30 4.48
CA LEU A 68 4.52 3.12 5.55
C LEU A 68 6.02 3.38 5.36
N ASP A 69 6.79 2.33 5.04
CA ASP A 69 8.22 2.44 4.72
C ASP A 69 8.47 3.41 3.56
N GLN A 70 7.65 3.35 2.50
CA GLN A 70 7.76 4.26 1.37
C GLN A 70 7.48 5.72 1.73
N MET A 71 6.63 5.99 2.71
CA MET A 71 6.42 7.35 3.21
C MET A 71 7.59 7.83 4.08
N SER A 72 8.08 6.99 4.99
CA SER A 72 9.22 7.32 5.87
C SER A 72 10.51 7.55 5.08
N SER A 73 10.87 6.63 4.18
CA SER A 73 12.08 6.72 3.36
C SER A 73 12.09 7.92 2.41
N LYS A 74 10.92 8.37 1.94
CA LYS A 74 10.81 9.55 1.08
C LYS A 74 10.79 10.85 1.88
N GLN A 75 10.21 10.88 3.09
CA GLN A 75 10.29 12.03 4.00
C GLN A 75 11.75 12.45 4.25
N GLU A 76 12.65 11.48 4.48
CA GLU A 76 14.08 11.74 4.73
C GLU A 76 14.82 12.29 3.49
N ARG A 77 14.33 12.02 2.29
CA ARG A 77 14.94 12.51 1.04
C ARG A 77 14.61 13.97 0.72
N PHE A 78 13.55 14.52 1.31
CA PHE A 78 13.17 15.94 1.13
C PHE A 78 13.81 16.88 2.16
N VAL A 79 14.46 16.36 3.20
CA VAL A 79 15.15 17.14 4.25
C VAL A 79 16.67 17.26 4.03
N GLN A 80 17.15 16.96 2.81
CA GLN A 80 18.54 17.21 2.37
C GLN A 80 18.58 18.23 1.24
#